data_AF-A0A292SEK7-F1
#
_entry.id   AF-A0A292SEK7-F1
#
_cell.length_a   1.000
_cell.length_b   1.000
_cell.length_c   1.000
_cell.angle_alpha   90.00
_cell.angle_beta   90.00
_cell.angle_gamma   90.00
#
_symmetry.space_group_name_H-M   'P 1'
#
loop_
_entity.id
_entity.type
_entity.pdbx_description
1 polymer ?
#
loop_
_entity_poly.entity_id
_entity_poly.type
_entity_poly.pdbx_seq_one_letter_code
_entity_poly.pdbx_strand_id
1 'polypeptide(L)'
;MKTSNVELENELFKSVYEKTPDYIKDLNLMDFSNNGEFTFTLKREHLKPYDKDKNPEGLNLEEWFANYAKEAKVSTAGIRGPQNILYPEDTRFPINLVGIVLATLAKALVAKEKYKGKEIIKVAGREVRYNSELFLDAIARIQAANGIKTLVPKDRKSIPIWLASFLAFKLDLLGGEYITSSHGISVKNATKDLNSQGSQYLPEESLEFVDKIEEIFKETEKNGTYEIKISAEDNPLIDEKIMTKLNDGVDLYVDYLKSGVAQKINLDLIKEIKDKIV
;
A
#
# COMPACT_ATOMS: atom_id res chain seq x y z
N MET A 1 -14.28 -3.58 21.62
CA MET A 1 -12.91 -4.08 21.39
C MET A 1 -12.99 -5.22 20.38
N LYS A 2 -12.07 -5.28 19.41
CA LYS A 2 -12.01 -6.37 18.41
C LYS A 2 -11.79 -7.71 19.10
N THR A 3 -12.41 -8.78 18.59
CA THR A 3 -12.31 -10.13 19.16
C THR A 3 -11.99 -11.16 18.08
N SER A 4 -11.37 -12.27 18.49
CA SER A 4 -11.03 -13.43 17.67
C SER A 4 -11.52 -14.72 18.34
N ASN A 5 -11.63 -15.80 17.57
CA ASN A 5 -11.83 -17.16 18.08
C ASN A 5 -10.54 -17.78 18.67
N VAL A 6 -9.39 -17.13 18.50
CA VAL A 6 -8.09 -17.56 19.06
C VAL A 6 -7.79 -16.76 20.33
N GLU A 7 -7.60 -17.46 21.46
CA GLU A 7 -7.32 -16.87 22.77
C GLU A 7 -6.08 -15.96 22.76
N LEU A 8 -4.96 -16.46 22.23
CA LEU A 8 -3.71 -15.70 22.12
C LEU A 8 -3.85 -14.42 21.28
N GLU A 9 -4.72 -14.42 20.27
CA GLU A 9 -4.97 -13.23 19.45
C GLU A 9 -5.79 -12.20 20.23
N ASN A 10 -6.73 -12.63 21.07
CA ASN A 10 -7.44 -11.73 21.98
C ASN A 10 -6.49 -11.10 23.01
N GLU A 11 -5.52 -11.85 23.53
CA GLU A 11 -4.47 -11.28 24.41
C GLU A 11 -3.64 -10.22 23.70
N LEU A 12 -3.28 -10.46 22.43
CA LEU A 12 -2.61 -9.47 21.59
C LEU A 12 -3.48 -8.21 21.41
N PHE A 13 -4.76 -8.35 21.07
CA PHE A 13 -5.67 -7.21 20.93
C PHE A 13 -5.81 -6.42 22.22
N LYS A 14 -5.95 -7.10 23.36
CA LYS A 14 -5.98 -6.45 24.68
C LYS A 14 -4.70 -5.68 24.94
N SER A 15 -3.53 -6.30 24.73
CA SER A 15 -2.25 -5.61 24.94
C SER A 15 -2.08 -4.40 24.02
N VAL A 16 -2.53 -4.47 22.76
CA VAL A 16 -2.44 -3.35 21.81
C VAL A 16 -3.37 -2.23 22.27
N TYR A 17 -4.60 -2.55 22.65
CA TYR A 17 -5.56 -1.57 23.16
C TYR A 17 -5.04 -0.84 24.41
N GLU A 18 -4.54 -1.57 25.40
CA GLU A 18 -4.04 -1.01 26.66
C GLU A 18 -2.83 -0.09 26.45
N LYS A 19 -1.96 -0.40 25.48
CA LYS A 19 -0.77 0.40 25.16
C LYS A 19 -1.05 1.55 24.18
N THR A 20 -2.27 1.63 23.62
CA THR A 20 -2.66 2.73 22.74
C THR A 20 -3.18 3.89 23.60
N PRO A 21 -2.64 5.11 23.46
CA PRO A 21 -3.14 6.31 24.13
C PRO A 21 -4.56 6.64 23.68
N ASP A 22 -5.37 7.21 24.56
CA ASP A 22 -6.78 7.49 24.27
C ASP A 22 -6.95 8.46 23.10
N TYR A 23 -6.09 9.49 22.98
CA TYR A 23 -6.13 10.40 21.83
C TYR A 23 -5.93 9.72 20.48
N ILE A 24 -5.25 8.56 20.43
CA ILE A 24 -5.12 7.73 19.22
C ILE A 24 -6.37 6.87 19.01
N LYS A 25 -6.97 6.34 20.09
CA LYS A 25 -8.19 5.52 20.01
C LYS A 25 -9.38 6.33 19.49
N ASP A 26 -9.38 7.62 19.81
CA ASP A 26 -10.43 8.56 19.45
C ASP A 26 -10.17 9.25 18.09
N LEU A 27 -9.06 8.93 17.39
CA LEU A 27 -8.80 9.44 16.05
C LEU A 27 -9.88 8.97 15.07
N ASN A 28 -10.32 9.91 14.25
CA ASN A 28 -11.23 9.67 13.14
C ASN A 28 -10.81 10.55 11.95
N LEU A 29 -9.63 10.27 11.39
CA LEU A 29 -9.07 11.08 10.30
C LEU A 29 -9.68 10.68 8.95
N MET A 30 -9.87 9.37 8.73
CA MET A 30 -10.34 8.79 7.47
C MET A 30 -11.31 7.62 7.72
N ASP A 31 -12.55 7.76 7.25
CA ASP A 31 -13.57 6.71 7.35
C ASP A 31 -13.64 5.87 6.08
N PHE A 32 -12.81 4.83 6.00
CA PHE A 32 -12.85 3.86 4.90
C PHE A 32 -14.04 2.88 4.97
N SER A 33 -14.89 2.94 6.00
CA SER A 33 -16.19 2.25 5.97
C SER A 33 -17.23 3.00 5.12
N ASN A 34 -16.94 4.26 4.76
CA ASN A 34 -17.69 5.00 3.77
C ASN A 34 -17.29 4.58 2.35
N ASN A 35 -18.23 3.93 1.65
CA ASN A 35 -18.04 3.49 0.27
C ASN A 35 -18.13 4.65 -0.74
N GLY A 36 -18.68 5.79 -0.36
CA GLY A 36 -18.72 7.00 -1.19
C GLY A 36 -17.39 7.77 -1.19
N GLU A 37 -17.29 8.79 -2.03
CA GLU A 37 -16.13 9.69 -2.00
C GLU A 37 -16.08 10.51 -0.70
N PHE A 38 -14.86 10.79 -0.24
CA PHE A 38 -14.63 11.67 0.90
C PHE A 38 -13.27 12.37 0.78
N THR A 39 -13.05 13.36 1.63
CA THR A 39 -11.80 14.14 1.67
C THR A 39 -11.19 14.02 3.05
N PHE A 40 -9.90 13.70 3.10
CA PHE A 40 -9.08 13.89 4.29
C PHE A 40 -8.39 15.25 4.22
N THR A 41 -8.63 16.10 5.21
CA THR A 41 -7.95 17.40 5.33
C THR A 41 -6.73 17.26 6.22
N LEU A 42 -5.54 17.24 5.61
CA LEU A 42 -4.28 17.36 6.34
C LEU A 42 -4.16 18.80 6.85
N LYS A 43 -3.99 18.98 8.16
CA LYS A 43 -3.87 20.30 8.80
C LYS A 43 -2.45 20.56 9.28
N ARG A 44 -2.07 21.83 9.45
CA ARG A 44 -0.78 22.22 10.03
C ARG A 44 -0.56 21.60 11.41
N GLU A 45 -1.61 21.50 12.20
CA GLU A 45 -1.62 20.89 13.54
C GLU A 45 -1.14 19.45 13.51
N HIS A 46 -1.55 18.66 12.51
CA HIS A 46 -1.16 17.26 12.33
C HIS A 46 0.36 17.10 12.13
N LEU A 47 1.03 18.11 11.57
CA LEU A 47 2.48 18.08 11.33
C LEU A 47 3.28 18.07 12.63
N LYS A 48 2.73 18.67 13.70
CA LYS A 48 3.41 18.86 14.99
C LYS A 48 3.01 17.78 16.01
N PRO A 49 3.79 17.59 17.09
CA PRO A 49 3.46 16.64 18.15
C PRO A 49 2.11 16.91 18.80
N TYR A 50 1.46 15.83 19.26
CA TYR A 50 0.29 15.91 20.13
C TYR A 50 0.65 16.59 21.45
N ASP A 51 -0.15 17.57 21.85
CA ASP A 51 -0.14 18.15 23.18
C ASP A 51 -1.60 18.42 23.57
N LYS A 52 -2.05 17.86 24.69
CA LYS A 52 -3.46 17.93 25.11
C LYS A 52 -4.00 19.36 25.19
N ASP A 53 -3.16 20.31 25.59
CA ASP A 53 -3.58 21.68 25.89
C ASP A 53 -3.25 22.64 24.73
N LYS A 54 -2.16 22.37 23.99
CA LYS A 54 -1.64 23.27 22.95
C LYS A 54 -1.90 22.79 21.53
N ASN A 55 -1.95 21.48 21.29
CA ASN A 55 -2.13 20.89 19.97
C ASN A 55 -2.82 19.52 20.06
N PRO A 56 -4.12 19.48 20.40
CA PRO A 56 -4.85 18.23 20.60
C PRO A 56 -5.05 17.42 19.30
N GLU A 57 -4.82 18.03 18.14
CA GLU A 57 -4.88 17.37 16.83
C GLU A 57 -3.49 16.91 16.33
N GLY A 58 -2.43 17.09 17.13
CA GLY A 58 -1.08 16.75 16.71
C GLY A 58 -0.87 15.27 16.42
N LEU A 59 -0.22 14.96 15.30
CA LEU A 59 0.12 13.59 14.88
C LEU A 59 1.63 13.37 14.73
N ASN A 60 2.44 14.41 14.95
CA ASN A 60 3.90 14.37 14.82
C ASN A 60 4.40 13.91 13.44
N LEU A 61 3.70 14.30 12.37
CA LEU A 61 4.00 13.82 11.03
C LEU A 61 5.37 14.27 10.51
N GLU A 62 5.92 15.41 10.98
CA GLU A 62 7.27 15.83 10.61
C GLU A 62 8.34 14.85 11.09
N GLU A 63 8.24 14.38 12.34
CA GLU A 63 9.18 13.38 12.87
C GLU A 63 8.98 12.02 12.20
N TRP A 64 7.73 11.60 11.97
CA TRP A 64 7.43 10.41 11.20
C TRP A 64 8.06 10.48 9.80
N PHE A 65 7.88 11.60 9.10
CA PHE A 65 8.38 11.79 7.75
C PHE A 65 9.91 11.83 7.71
N ALA A 66 10.57 12.48 8.68
CA ALA A 66 12.03 12.48 8.76
C ALA A 66 12.61 11.06 8.87
N ASN A 67 11.97 10.19 9.66
CA ASN A 67 12.35 8.79 9.78
C ASN A 67 12.04 7.99 8.51
N TYR A 68 10.85 8.22 7.93
CA TYR A 68 10.41 7.58 6.69
C TYR A 68 11.36 7.91 5.52
N ALA A 69 11.71 9.19 5.34
CA ALA A 69 12.64 9.67 4.32
C ALA A 69 14.07 9.12 4.52
N LYS A 70 14.50 8.95 5.77
CA LYS A 70 15.79 8.31 6.07
C LYS A 70 15.81 6.85 5.65
N GLU A 71 14.73 6.10 5.92
CA GLU A 71 14.61 4.70 5.52
C GLU A 71 14.50 4.54 4.00
N ALA A 72 13.76 5.42 3.33
CA ALA A 72 13.59 5.43 1.87
C ALA A 72 14.93 5.51 1.10
N LYS A 73 15.94 6.18 1.68
CA LYS A 73 17.28 6.33 1.09
C LYS A 73 18.09 5.04 1.05
N VAL A 74 17.74 4.05 1.88
CA VAL A 74 18.55 2.83 2.05
C VAL A 74 17.76 1.55 1.80
N SER A 75 16.42 1.60 1.83
CA SER A 75 15.60 0.41 1.64
C SER A 75 15.41 0.08 0.16
N THR A 76 15.92 -1.08 -0.24
CA THR A 76 15.65 -1.67 -1.57
C THR A 76 14.42 -2.58 -1.57
N ALA A 77 13.78 -2.76 -0.41
CA ALA A 77 12.80 -3.83 -0.20
C ALA A 77 11.45 -3.32 0.35
N GLY A 78 11.15 -2.05 0.08
CA GLY A 78 10.03 -1.29 0.63
C GLY A 78 10.29 -0.82 2.07
N ILE A 79 9.57 0.21 2.51
CA ILE A 79 9.67 0.69 3.90
C ILE A 79 8.85 -0.25 4.78
N ARG A 80 9.52 -0.91 5.73
CA ARG A 80 8.94 -1.96 6.57
C ARG A 80 8.95 -1.51 8.02
N GLY A 81 7.92 -1.90 8.75
CA GLY A 81 7.92 -1.64 10.18
C GLY A 81 6.72 -2.21 10.91
N PRO A 82 6.72 -2.11 12.25
CA PRO A 82 5.53 -2.42 13.03
C PRO A 82 4.39 -1.47 12.66
N GLN A 83 3.16 -1.94 12.88
CA GLN A 83 1.92 -1.19 12.77
C GLN A 83 1.07 -1.40 14.02
N ASN A 84 0.17 -0.46 14.29
CA ASN A 84 -0.92 -0.70 15.24
C ASN A 84 -2.04 -1.48 14.52
N ILE A 85 -2.28 -2.72 14.95
CA ILE A 85 -3.21 -3.64 14.29
C ILE A 85 -4.70 -3.35 14.60
N LEU A 86 -4.96 -2.45 15.55
CA LEU A 86 -6.31 -2.03 15.93
C LEU A 86 -6.62 -0.59 15.49
N TYR A 87 -5.61 0.29 15.55
CA TYR A 87 -5.75 1.72 15.23
C TYR A 87 -4.80 2.07 14.09
N PRO A 88 -5.18 1.79 12.83
CA PRO A 88 -4.28 1.89 11.68
C PRO A 88 -3.77 3.33 11.45
N GLU A 89 -4.43 4.35 11.99
CA GLU A 89 -4.03 5.76 11.91
C GLU A 89 -2.92 6.16 12.89
N ASP A 90 -2.46 5.26 13.77
CA ASP A 90 -1.46 5.54 14.81
C ASP A 90 -0.08 5.89 14.21
N THR A 91 0.19 7.18 14.06
CA THR A 91 1.40 7.73 13.43
C THR A 91 2.68 7.52 14.24
N ARG A 92 2.57 7.02 15.48
CA ARG A 92 3.74 6.58 16.27
C ARG A 92 4.41 5.35 15.67
N PHE A 93 3.70 4.62 14.80
CA PHE A 93 4.23 3.50 14.06
C PHE A 93 4.70 3.94 12.67
N PRO A 94 5.82 3.38 12.16
CA PRO A 94 6.31 3.72 10.82
C PRO A 94 5.33 3.35 9.72
N ILE A 95 4.59 2.25 9.89
CA ILE A 95 3.52 1.84 8.97
C ILE A 95 2.18 2.14 9.61
N ASN A 96 1.48 3.10 9.02
CA ASN A 96 0.18 3.59 9.43
C ASN A 96 -0.59 4.12 8.20
N LEU A 97 -1.91 4.26 8.31
CA LEU A 97 -2.81 4.65 7.23
C LEU A 97 -2.49 6.04 6.66
N VAL A 98 -2.18 7.01 7.52
CA VAL A 98 -1.82 8.38 7.09
C VAL A 98 -0.58 8.34 6.20
N GLY A 99 0.43 7.57 6.60
CA GLY A 99 1.65 7.36 5.82
C GLY A 99 1.41 6.66 4.49
N ILE A 100 0.55 5.63 4.46
CA ILE A 100 0.15 4.97 3.19
C ILE A 100 -0.52 5.96 2.25
N VAL A 101 -1.50 6.72 2.74
CA VAL A 101 -2.24 7.72 1.95
C VAL A 101 -1.30 8.80 1.40
N LEU A 102 -0.40 9.34 2.22
CA LEU A 102 0.59 10.33 1.80
C LEU A 102 1.55 9.77 0.75
N ALA A 103 2.09 8.57 0.96
CA ALA A 103 3.01 7.95 0.03
C ALA A 103 2.33 7.63 -1.31
N THR A 104 1.13 7.06 -1.30
CA THR A 104 0.38 6.77 -2.53
C THR A 104 -0.01 8.04 -3.27
N LEU A 105 -0.46 9.09 -2.57
CA LEU A 105 -0.76 10.39 -3.18
C LEU A 105 0.49 10.96 -3.85
N ALA A 106 1.62 11.00 -3.14
CA ALA A 106 2.87 11.49 -3.66
C ALA A 106 3.33 10.73 -4.92
N LYS A 107 3.27 9.39 -4.90
CA LYS A 107 3.55 8.54 -6.08
C LYS A 107 2.60 8.84 -7.24
N ALA A 108 1.31 9.07 -6.96
CA ALA A 108 0.34 9.41 -7.98
C ALA A 108 0.64 10.79 -8.62
N LEU A 109 1.00 11.79 -7.83
CA LEU A 109 1.38 13.13 -8.31
C LEU A 109 2.65 13.07 -9.18
N VAL A 110 3.70 12.37 -8.72
CA VAL A 110 4.93 12.14 -9.50
C VAL A 110 4.62 11.46 -10.84
N ALA A 111 3.79 10.42 -10.83
CA ALA A 111 3.39 9.72 -12.05
C ALA A 111 2.66 10.66 -13.03
N LYS A 112 1.74 11.50 -12.54
CA LYS A 112 1.01 12.46 -13.39
C LYS A 112 1.91 13.54 -13.99
N GLU A 113 2.91 13.99 -13.25
CA GLU A 113 3.89 14.96 -13.74
C GLU A 113 4.74 14.34 -14.86
N LYS A 114 5.29 13.14 -14.63
CA LYS A 114 6.16 12.45 -15.58
C LYS A 114 5.46 11.96 -16.84
N TYR A 115 4.24 11.47 -16.71
CA TYR A 115 3.48 10.83 -17.80
C TYR A 115 2.28 11.69 -18.22
N LYS A 116 2.44 13.02 -18.18
CA LYS A 116 1.38 13.98 -18.50
C LYS A 116 0.76 13.69 -19.87
N GLY A 117 -0.57 13.56 -19.88
CA GLY A 117 -1.36 13.30 -21.10
C GLY A 117 -1.37 11.84 -21.55
N LYS A 118 -0.76 10.91 -20.79
CA LYS A 118 -0.85 9.46 -21.04
C LYS A 118 -1.83 8.83 -20.07
N GLU A 119 -2.49 7.75 -20.49
CA GLU A 119 -3.21 6.88 -19.55
C GLU A 119 -2.18 6.19 -18.64
N ILE A 120 -2.44 6.23 -17.34
CA ILE A 120 -1.60 5.58 -16.33
C ILE A 120 -2.39 4.41 -15.76
N ILE A 121 -1.84 3.21 -15.92
CA ILE A 121 -2.40 1.97 -15.38
C ILE A 121 -1.37 1.37 -14.42
N LYS A 122 -1.81 1.01 -13.21
CA LYS A 122 -1.00 0.32 -12.18
C LYS A 122 -1.72 -0.93 -11.70
N VAL A 123 -1.01 -1.81 -11.01
CA VAL A 123 -1.60 -2.92 -10.24
C VAL A 123 -1.46 -2.65 -8.73
N ALA A 124 -2.48 -2.96 -7.94
CA ALA A 124 -2.37 -2.97 -6.48
C ALA A 124 -2.75 -4.34 -5.93
N GLY A 125 -2.01 -4.83 -4.94
CA GLY A 125 -2.24 -6.16 -4.37
C GLY A 125 -1.76 -6.27 -2.93
N ARG A 126 -2.17 -7.35 -2.26
CA ARG A 126 -1.86 -7.55 -0.84
C ARG A 126 -1.60 -9.01 -0.48
N GLU A 127 -0.96 -9.20 0.66
CA GLU A 127 -1.01 -10.45 1.41
C GLU A 127 -2.09 -10.46 2.52
N VAL A 128 -1.99 -11.41 3.45
CA VAL A 128 -3.00 -11.73 4.48
C VAL A 128 -2.65 -11.19 5.89
N ARG A 129 -2.12 -9.96 6.00
CA ARG A 129 -1.79 -9.32 7.28
C ARG A 129 -2.90 -8.41 7.79
N TYR A 130 -2.82 -8.04 9.08
CA TYR A 130 -3.66 -6.98 9.64
C TYR A 130 -3.53 -5.71 8.79
N ASN A 131 -4.67 -5.02 8.62
CA ASN A 131 -4.82 -3.79 7.85
C ASN A 131 -4.46 -3.88 6.35
N SER A 132 -4.00 -5.03 5.83
CA SER A 132 -3.63 -5.14 4.41
C SER A 132 -4.80 -4.91 3.45
N GLU A 133 -6.02 -5.27 3.85
CA GLU A 133 -7.24 -5.01 3.09
C GLU A 133 -7.57 -3.51 3.05
N LEU A 134 -7.54 -2.86 4.22
CA LEU A 134 -7.70 -1.41 4.35
C LEU A 134 -6.65 -0.64 3.54
N PHE A 135 -5.38 -1.06 3.60
CA PHE A 135 -4.30 -0.40 2.86
C PHE A 135 -4.45 -0.60 1.34
N LEU A 136 -4.89 -1.77 0.88
CA LEU A 136 -5.22 -1.97 -0.53
C LEU A 136 -6.35 -1.04 -0.97
N ASP A 137 -7.39 -0.88 -0.14
CA ASP A 137 -8.48 0.04 -0.46
C ASP A 137 -8.03 1.50 -0.52
N ALA A 138 -7.26 1.95 0.48
CA ALA A 138 -6.66 3.28 0.47
C ALA A 138 -5.81 3.53 -0.78
N ILE A 139 -4.95 2.58 -1.15
CA ILE A 139 -4.10 2.69 -2.34
C ILE A 139 -4.94 2.86 -3.61
N ALA A 140 -5.91 1.97 -3.83
CA ALA A 140 -6.74 1.98 -5.02
C ALA A 140 -7.58 3.27 -5.13
N ARG A 141 -8.19 3.70 -4.02
CA ARG A 141 -9.06 4.88 -4.01
C ARG A 141 -8.30 6.19 -4.15
N ILE A 142 -7.07 6.28 -3.63
CA ILE A 142 -6.19 7.45 -3.83
C ILE A 142 -5.69 7.51 -5.28
N GLN A 143 -5.27 6.38 -5.86
CA GLN A 143 -4.85 6.33 -7.26
C GLN A 143 -6.00 6.74 -8.19
N ALA A 144 -7.20 6.18 -7.98
CA ALA A 144 -8.39 6.53 -8.75
C ALA A 144 -8.80 8.01 -8.60
N ALA A 145 -8.75 8.57 -7.39
CA ALA A 145 -9.02 10.01 -7.17
C ALA A 145 -8.05 10.92 -7.94
N ASN A 146 -6.87 10.41 -8.27
CA ASN A 146 -5.85 11.11 -9.05
C ASN A 146 -5.92 10.83 -10.56
N GLY A 147 -6.85 10.01 -11.03
CA GLY A 147 -7.01 9.68 -12.44
C GLY A 147 -6.13 8.53 -12.92
N ILE A 148 -5.61 7.71 -12.01
CA ILE A 148 -4.84 6.50 -12.33
C ILE A 148 -5.79 5.31 -12.31
N LYS A 149 -5.78 4.51 -13.38
CA LYS A 149 -6.48 3.22 -13.38
C LYS A 149 -5.67 2.20 -12.57
N THR A 150 -6.31 1.54 -11.62
CA THR A 150 -5.69 0.56 -10.74
C THR A 150 -6.34 -0.79 -10.93
N LEU A 151 -5.57 -1.76 -11.43
CA LEU A 151 -5.97 -3.15 -11.48
C LEU A 151 -5.90 -3.71 -10.05
N VAL A 152 -7.02 -4.22 -9.54
CA VAL A 152 -7.08 -4.90 -8.24
C VAL A 152 -7.65 -6.30 -8.43
N PRO A 153 -7.19 -7.29 -7.64
CA PRO A 153 -7.74 -8.64 -7.70
C PRO A 153 -9.26 -8.62 -7.50
N LYS A 154 -9.95 -9.57 -8.13
CA LYS A 154 -11.39 -9.76 -7.95
C LYS A 154 -11.72 -9.89 -6.46
N ASP A 155 -12.75 -9.17 -6.02
CA ASP A 155 -13.18 -9.10 -4.62
C ASP A 155 -12.04 -8.66 -3.67
N ARG A 156 -11.05 -7.93 -4.17
CA ARG A 156 -9.86 -7.44 -3.44
C ARG A 156 -9.09 -8.53 -2.67
N LYS A 157 -9.16 -9.76 -3.17
CA LYS A 157 -8.50 -10.92 -2.55
C LYS A 157 -6.98 -10.84 -2.65
N SER A 158 -6.29 -11.62 -1.84
CA SER A 158 -4.83 -11.69 -1.89
C SER A 158 -4.34 -12.38 -3.16
N ILE A 159 -3.32 -11.80 -3.79
CA ILE A 159 -2.49 -12.42 -4.84
C ILE A 159 -1.03 -12.37 -4.38
N PRO A 160 -0.13 -13.26 -4.79
CA PRO A 160 1.27 -13.18 -4.38
C PRO A 160 2.01 -12.04 -5.09
N ILE A 161 3.02 -11.46 -4.42
CA ILE A 161 3.79 -10.32 -4.97
C ILE A 161 4.46 -10.62 -6.31
N TRP A 162 4.95 -11.85 -6.51
CA TRP A 162 5.56 -12.24 -7.78
C TRP A 162 4.57 -12.17 -8.94
N LEU A 163 3.28 -12.39 -8.68
CA LEU A 163 2.24 -12.30 -9.70
C LEU A 163 1.93 -10.84 -10.02
N ALA A 164 1.86 -9.97 -9.02
CA ALA A 164 1.76 -8.52 -9.23
C ALA A 164 2.95 -7.96 -10.03
N SER A 165 4.17 -8.41 -9.71
CA SER A 165 5.40 -8.09 -10.46
C SER A 165 5.33 -8.57 -11.91
N PHE A 166 4.95 -9.83 -12.13
CA PHE A 166 4.76 -10.39 -13.46
C PHE A 166 3.72 -9.60 -14.27
N LEU A 167 2.58 -9.25 -13.67
CA LEU A 167 1.52 -8.49 -14.33
C LEU A 167 1.97 -7.07 -14.68
N ALA A 168 2.70 -6.40 -13.79
CA ALA A 168 3.25 -5.07 -14.07
C ALA A 168 4.11 -5.08 -15.34
N PHE A 169 5.02 -6.05 -15.44
CA PHE A 169 5.87 -6.22 -16.61
C PHE A 169 5.08 -6.69 -17.85
N LYS A 170 4.27 -7.74 -17.71
CA LYS A 170 3.66 -8.44 -18.84
C LYS A 170 2.54 -7.64 -19.50
N LEU A 171 1.85 -6.80 -18.75
CA LEU A 171 0.78 -5.92 -19.24
C LEU A 171 1.27 -4.50 -19.55
N ASP A 172 2.59 -4.25 -19.48
CA ASP A 172 3.20 -2.93 -19.69
C ASP A 172 2.57 -1.83 -18.81
N LEU A 173 2.35 -2.17 -17.53
CA LEU A 173 1.82 -1.22 -16.54
C LEU A 173 2.93 -0.26 -16.12
N LEU A 174 2.56 0.93 -15.63
CA LEU A 174 3.55 1.85 -15.04
C LEU A 174 4.24 1.23 -13.82
N GLY A 175 3.57 0.29 -13.15
CA GLY A 175 4.08 -0.41 -11.99
C GLY A 175 2.97 -0.86 -11.07
N GLY A 176 3.28 -0.96 -9.78
CA GLY A 176 2.29 -1.35 -8.79
C GLY A 176 2.65 -1.02 -7.36
N GLU A 177 1.70 -1.20 -6.47
CA GLU A 177 1.88 -1.06 -5.02
C GLU A 177 1.39 -2.35 -4.36
N TYR A 178 2.27 -2.97 -3.58
CA TYR A 178 1.98 -4.26 -2.99
C TYR A 178 2.20 -4.25 -1.48
N ILE A 179 1.19 -4.63 -0.72
CA ILE A 179 1.24 -4.66 0.73
C ILE A 179 1.83 -5.97 1.20
N THR A 180 3.09 -5.96 1.69
CA THR A 180 3.71 -7.12 2.34
C THR A 180 4.98 -6.83 3.12
N SER A 181 5.13 -7.46 4.30
CA SER A 181 6.41 -7.50 5.02
C SER A 181 7.21 -8.79 4.79
N SER A 182 6.91 -9.54 3.71
CA SER A 182 7.52 -10.83 3.39
C SER A 182 7.27 -11.86 4.51
N HIS A 183 8.32 -12.42 5.11
CA HIS A 183 8.28 -13.34 6.25
C HIS A 183 8.33 -12.61 7.61
N GLY A 184 7.92 -11.34 7.67
CA GLY A 184 7.87 -10.58 8.92
C GLY A 184 6.82 -11.14 9.91
N ILE A 185 6.98 -10.84 11.19
CA ILE A 185 5.96 -11.14 12.21
C ILE A 185 4.62 -10.45 11.87
N SER A 186 3.49 -11.01 12.28
CA SER A 186 2.13 -10.57 11.87
C SER A 186 1.84 -9.08 12.11
N VAL A 187 2.43 -8.50 13.16
CA VAL A 187 2.29 -7.07 13.53
C VAL A 187 3.18 -6.12 12.72
N LYS A 188 3.98 -6.62 11.77
CA LYS A 188 4.75 -5.82 10.81
C LYS A 188 4.10 -5.84 9.44
N ASN A 189 4.10 -4.71 8.76
CA ASN A 189 3.65 -4.58 7.37
C ASN A 189 4.64 -3.74 6.56
N ALA A 190 4.35 -3.56 5.28
CA ALA A 190 5.11 -2.69 4.39
C ALA A 190 4.31 -2.36 3.13
N THR A 191 4.67 -1.26 2.48
CA THR A 191 4.38 -1.06 1.06
C THR A 191 5.63 -1.33 0.24
N LYS A 192 5.50 -2.21 -0.75
CA LYS A 192 6.52 -2.45 -1.76
C LYS A 192 6.05 -1.86 -3.07
N ASP A 193 6.82 -0.92 -3.57
CA ASP A 193 6.54 -0.24 -4.83
C ASP A 193 7.25 -0.95 -5.96
N LEU A 194 6.51 -1.23 -7.04
CA LEU A 194 6.99 -1.90 -8.23
C LEU A 194 7.01 -0.91 -9.39
N ASN A 195 8.08 -0.90 -10.17
CA ASN A 195 8.18 -0.12 -11.41
C ASN A 195 7.66 -0.93 -12.62
N SER A 196 7.75 -0.35 -13.82
CA SER A 196 7.21 -0.96 -15.05
C SER A 196 7.92 -2.26 -15.45
N GLN A 197 9.12 -2.53 -14.92
CA GLN A 197 9.81 -3.81 -15.11
C GLN A 197 9.33 -4.89 -14.10
N GLY A 198 8.34 -4.57 -13.27
CA GLY A 198 7.92 -5.41 -12.15
C GLY A 198 8.96 -5.49 -11.03
N SER A 199 10.04 -4.71 -11.09
CA SER A 199 11.09 -4.66 -10.08
C SER A 199 10.69 -3.72 -8.95
N GLN A 200 11.24 -3.94 -7.76
CA GLN A 200 11.06 -3.00 -6.66
C GLN A 200 11.70 -1.65 -7.00
N TYR A 201 11.14 -0.57 -6.48
CA TYR A 201 11.73 0.76 -6.61
C TYR A 201 13.15 0.77 -6.06
N LEU A 202 14.04 1.42 -6.81
CA LEU A 202 15.36 1.79 -6.35
C LEU A 202 15.27 3.03 -5.44
N PRO A 203 16.32 3.32 -4.65
CA PRO A 203 16.33 4.50 -3.80
C PRO A 203 16.03 5.81 -4.54
N GLU A 204 16.54 5.99 -5.76
CA GLU A 204 16.26 7.16 -6.59
C GLU A 204 14.78 7.31 -6.95
N GLU A 205 14.09 6.22 -7.29
CA GLU A 205 12.65 6.22 -7.56
C GLU A 205 11.87 6.52 -6.27
N SER A 206 12.39 6.07 -5.13
CA SER A 206 11.76 6.32 -3.82
C SER A 206 11.90 7.77 -3.38
N LEU A 207 13.04 8.40 -3.68
CA LEU A 207 13.30 9.79 -3.35
C LEU A 207 12.32 10.75 -4.02
N GLU A 208 11.86 10.45 -5.24
CA GLU A 208 10.92 11.31 -5.96
C GLU A 208 9.59 11.49 -5.23
N PHE A 209 9.02 10.41 -4.69
CA PHE A 209 7.78 10.54 -3.92
C PHE A 209 8.05 11.04 -2.50
N VAL A 210 9.24 10.83 -1.93
CA VAL A 210 9.62 11.44 -0.65
C VAL A 210 9.68 12.96 -0.79
N ASP A 211 10.32 13.48 -1.84
CA ASP A 211 10.39 14.91 -2.12
C ASP A 211 8.98 15.49 -2.32
N LYS A 212 8.08 14.74 -2.98
CA LYS A 212 6.68 15.13 -3.13
C LYS A 212 5.89 15.15 -1.82
N ILE A 213 6.16 14.25 -0.86
CA ILE A 213 5.57 14.35 0.50
C ILE A 213 6.07 15.62 1.20
N GLU A 214 7.36 15.95 1.05
CA GLU A 214 7.91 17.18 1.63
C GLU A 214 7.25 18.43 1.04
N GLU A 215 6.97 18.46 -0.27
CA GLU A 215 6.20 19.51 -0.92
C GLU A 215 4.78 19.64 -0.34
N ILE A 216 4.06 18.53 -0.16
CA ILE A 216 2.73 18.52 0.46
C ILE A 216 2.77 19.12 1.87
N PHE A 217 3.81 18.79 2.66
CA PHE A 217 3.97 19.34 4.01
C PHE A 217 4.26 20.85 3.98
N LYS A 218 5.13 21.30 3.08
CA LYS A 218 5.41 22.73 2.87
C LYS A 218 4.15 23.50 2.46
N GLU A 219 3.34 22.93 1.58
CA GLU A 219 2.05 23.53 1.19
C GLU A 219 1.05 23.56 2.34
N THR A 220 0.95 22.48 3.12
CA THR A 220 0.10 22.42 4.32
C THR A 220 0.53 23.48 5.34
N GLU A 221 1.84 23.60 5.61
CA GLU A 221 2.38 24.61 6.52
C GLU A 221 2.05 26.02 6.02
N LYS A 222 2.22 26.29 4.72
CA LYS A 222 1.95 27.60 4.12
C LYS A 222 0.45 27.95 4.14
N ASN A 223 -0.41 27.03 3.71
CA ASN A 223 -1.82 27.29 3.47
C ASN A 223 -2.73 26.96 4.67
N GLY A 224 -2.17 26.32 5.71
CA GLY A 224 -2.89 25.82 6.89
C GLY A 224 -3.45 24.41 6.69
N THR A 225 -3.88 24.07 5.47
CA THR A 225 -4.45 22.77 5.14
C THR A 225 -4.05 22.29 3.75
N TYR A 226 -4.09 20.96 3.54
CA TYR A 226 -4.01 20.30 2.24
C TYR A 226 -5.13 19.25 2.14
N GLU A 227 -5.93 19.31 1.08
CA GLU A 227 -7.02 18.37 0.86
C GLU A 227 -6.56 17.15 0.07
N ILE A 228 -6.78 15.97 0.63
CA ILE A 228 -6.50 14.69 -0.01
C ILE A 228 -7.84 14.05 -0.36
N LYS A 229 -8.13 13.89 -1.65
CA LYS A 229 -9.36 13.27 -2.12
C LYS A 229 -9.25 11.76 -2.14
N ILE A 230 -10.29 11.08 -1.67
CA ILE A 230 -10.44 9.63 -1.69
C ILE A 230 -11.71 9.35 -2.52
N SER A 231 -11.54 8.61 -3.61
CA SER A 231 -12.67 8.29 -4.51
C SER A 231 -13.66 7.33 -3.86
N ALA A 232 -14.84 7.12 -4.45
CA ALA A 232 -15.74 6.04 -4.05
C ALA A 232 -15.10 4.65 -4.27
N GLU A 233 -15.53 3.66 -3.50
CA GLU A 233 -15.03 2.27 -3.58
C GLU A 233 -15.28 1.64 -4.96
N ASP A 234 -16.39 2.02 -5.62
CA ASP A 234 -16.82 1.53 -6.93
C ASP A 234 -16.37 2.42 -8.10
N ASN A 235 -15.41 3.33 -7.86
CA ASN A 235 -14.91 4.24 -8.90
C ASN A 235 -14.44 3.43 -10.13
N PRO A 236 -14.83 3.84 -11.36
CA PRO A 236 -14.54 3.06 -12.58
C PRO A 236 -13.04 2.92 -12.92
N LEU A 237 -12.17 3.70 -12.28
CA LEU A 237 -10.72 3.55 -12.38
C LEU A 237 -10.16 2.43 -11.49
N ILE A 238 -10.94 1.92 -10.53
CA ILE A 238 -10.63 0.71 -9.77
C ILE A 238 -11.16 -0.49 -10.57
N ASP A 239 -10.27 -1.19 -11.27
CA ASP A 239 -10.63 -2.17 -12.30
C ASP A 239 -10.40 -3.62 -11.84
N GLU A 240 -11.48 -4.29 -11.48
CA GLU A 240 -11.51 -5.75 -11.25
C GLU A 240 -11.82 -6.56 -12.52
N LYS A 241 -12.25 -5.91 -13.61
CA LYS A 241 -12.72 -6.59 -14.82
C LYS A 241 -11.57 -7.25 -15.57
N ILE A 242 -10.43 -6.56 -15.70
CA ILE A 242 -9.23 -7.12 -16.32
C ILE A 242 -8.73 -8.31 -15.49
N MET A 243 -8.65 -8.15 -14.17
CA MET A 243 -8.20 -9.20 -13.26
C MET A 243 -9.14 -10.41 -13.27
N THR A 244 -10.46 -10.19 -13.26
CA THR A 244 -11.47 -11.26 -13.39
C THR A 244 -11.29 -12.06 -14.68
N LYS A 245 -11.07 -11.39 -15.83
CA LYS A 245 -10.86 -12.06 -17.13
C LYS A 245 -9.59 -12.90 -17.17
N LEU A 246 -8.56 -12.49 -16.44
CA LEU A 246 -7.27 -13.17 -16.37
C LEU A 246 -7.16 -14.20 -15.23
N ASN A 247 -8.26 -14.46 -14.51
CA ASN A 247 -8.26 -15.26 -13.28
C ASN A 247 -7.18 -14.74 -12.30
N ASP A 248 -7.21 -13.43 -12.07
CA ASP A 248 -6.26 -12.64 -11.28
C ASP A 248 -4.80 -12.77 -11.74
N GLY A 249 -4.60 -13.03 -13.03
CA GLY A 249 -3.30 -13.17 -13.66
C GLY A 249 -2.79 -14.60 -13.74
N VAL A 250 -3.45 -15.56 -13.10
CA VAL A 250 -3.04 -16.98 -13.10
C VAL A 250 -3.02 -17.53 -14.52
N ASP A 251 -4.06 -17.27 -15.30
CA ASP A 251 -4.16 -17.83 -16.66
C ASP A 251 -3.04 -17.28 -17.56
N LEU A 252 -2.77 -15.97 -17.48
CA LEU A 252 -1.68 -15.32 -18.21
C LEU A 252 -0.30 -15.88 -17.82
N TYR A 253 -0.10 -16.19 -16.54
CA TYR A 253 1.15 -16.78 -16.06
C TYR A 253 1.31 -18.24 -16.53
N VAL A 254 0.24 -19.03 -16.50
CA VAL A 254 0.23 -20.41 -17.04
C VAL A 254 0.56 -20.41 -18.52
N ASP A 255 -0.01 -19.50 -19.30
CA ASP A 255 0.26 -19.36 -20.73
C ASP A 255 1.71 -18.95 -20.99
N TYR A 256 2.24 -18.01 -20.21
CA TYR A 256 3.65 -17.63 -20.26
C TYR A 256 4.56 -18.84 -20.02
N LEU A 257 4.31 -19.62 -18.95
CA LEU A 257 5.10 -20.82 -18.66
C LEU A 257 5.02 -21.85 -19.78
N LYS A 258 3.83 -22.15 -20.31
CA LYS A 258 3.65 -23.13 -21.40
C LYS A 258 4.32 -22.71 -22.70
N SER A 259 4.39 -21.41 -22.97
CA SER A 259 5.09 -20.87 -24.15
C SER A 259 6.62 -20.91 -24.00
N GLY A 260 7.14 -20.91 -22.78
CA GLY A 260 8.57 -20.88 -22.48
C GLY A 260 9.09 -22.18 -21.86
N VAL A 261 9.10 -22.22 -20.52
CA VAL A 261 9.83 -23.25 -19.75
C VAL A 261 9.04 -24.54 -19.51
N ALA A 262 7.71 -24.47 -19.42
CA ALA A 262 6.82 -25.59 -19.13
C ALA A 262 6.26 -26.22 -20.41
N GLN A 263 7.08 -26.30 -21.46
CA GLN A 263 6.73 -27.00 -22.69
C GLN A 263 6.58 -28.50 -22.43
N LYS A 264 5.76 -29.17 -23.26
CA LYS A 264 5.48 -30.61 -23.13
C LYS A 264 6.78 -31.43 -23.02
N ILE A 265 7.78 -31.13 -23.83
CA ILE A 265 9.08 -31.83 -23.82
C ILE A 265 9.79 -31.74 -22.46
N ASN A 266 9.78 -30.56 -21.82
CA ASN A 266 10.41 -30.36 -20.52
C ASN A 266 9.60 -31.05 -19.41
N LEU A 267 8.27 -30.98 -19.50
CA LEU A 267 7.39 -31.65 -18.53
C LEU A 267 7.50 -33.18 -18.61
N ASP A 268 7.59 -33.72 -19.82
CA ASP A 268 7.74 -35.17 -20.04
C ASP A 268 9.11 -35.63 -19.51
N LEU A 269 10.19 -34.87 -19.76
CA LEU A 269 11.51 -35.13 -19.16
C LEU A 269 11.46 -35.15 -17.63
N ILE A 270 10.83 -34.15 -16.99
CA ILE A 270 10.74 -34.10 -15.52
C ILE A 270 9.96 -35.30 -14.95
N LYS A 271 8.90 -35.75 -15.64
CA LYS A 271 8.10 -36.91 -15.20
C LYS A 271 8.86 -38.24 -15.29
N GLU A 272 9.84 -38.33 -16.18
CA GLU A 272 10.65 -39.53 -16.37
C GLU A 272 11.82 -39.62 -15.36
N ILE A 273 12.17 -38.52 -14.69
CA ILE A 273 13.20 -38.51 -13.65
C ILE A 273 12.74 -39.34 -12.46
N LYS A 274 13.46 -40.43 -12.17
CA LYS A 274 13.21 -41.33 -11.04
C LYS A 274 13.94 -40.92 -9.76
N ASP A 275 14.94 -40.07 -9.90
CA ASP A 275 15.73 -39.57 -8.78
C ASP A 275 14.96 -38.48 -8.06
N LYS A 276 14.98 -38.51 -6.73
CA LYS A 276 14.44 -37.39 -5.95
C LYS A 276 15.37 -36.19 -6.17
N ILE A 277 14.78 -35.03 -6.48
CA ILE A 277 15.45 -33.75 -6.24
C ILE A 277 15.54 -33.62 -4.71
N VAL A 278 16.75 -33.83 -4.18
CA VAL A 278 17.08 -33.66 -2.75
C VAL A 278 17.44 -32.20 -2.48
#